data_AF-A0A7R8XCA7-F1
#
_entry.id   AF-A0A7R8XCA7-F1
#
_cell.length_a   1.000
_cell.length_b   1.000
_cell.length_c   1.000
_cell.angle_alpha   90.00
_cell.angle_beta   90.00
_cell.angle_gamma   90.00
#
_symmetry.space_group_name_H-M   'P 1'
#
loop_
_entity.id
_entity.type
_entity.pdbx_description
1 polymer ?
#
loop_
_entity_poly.entity_id
_entity_poly.type
_entity_poly.pdbx_seq_one_letter_code
_entity_poly.pdbx_strand_id
1 'polypeptide(L)'
;MWIFSLLLSVFLLGSSVDGQCGGFFTASSGSFWSPNYPSNYYNNAYCTYTISLPSGYYMYYEYVSFDLEQDEYCQFDSITVRCPATGWSETRCGYFDSLGPFYEAHNYLSFVFQTDGSVTRRGFLLDYWAYYAKCEEGWLEHDGACYLFANEPKTGSEAQLECEENWANLASVRSEEENAFIGENAPSSPVWIGLQKLDQKLRWADESRYEEATFHENFHFEDGFAYAGAEQRVDGDDSDEIRLPYVCKKYLGSVRDIPSN
;
A
#
# COMPACT_ATOMS: atom_id res chain seq x y z
N MET A 1 -25.39 11.88 19.73
CA MET A 1 -24.07 11.52 20.26
C MET A 1 -23.52 10.53 19.26
N TRP A 2 -22.95 11.06 18.17
CA TRP A 2 -22.59 10.28 16.99
C TRP A 2 -21.09 10.03 17.02
N ILE A 3 -20.73 8.76 16.97
CA ILE A 3 -19.34 8.30 16.92
C ILE A 3 -18.81 8.73 15.54
N PHE A 4 -17.79 9.58 15.53
CA PHE A 4 -17.01 9.84 14.32
C PHE A 4 -16.38 8.51 13.89
N SER A 5 -16.88 7.93 12.80
CA SER A 5 -16.13 6.94 12.04
C SER A 5 -14.99 7.69 11.36
N LEU A 6 -13.83 7.71 12.02
CA LEU A 6 -12.58 7.95 11.32
C LEU A 6 -12.37 6.74 10.40
N LEU A 7 -12.80 6.85 9.15
CA LEU A 7 -12.07 6.20 8.07
C LEU A 7 -10.72 6.92 8.03
N LEU A 8 -9.77 6.48 8.86
CA LEU A 8 -8.39 6.61 8.46
C LEU A 8 -8.33 5.84 7.15
N SER A 9 -8.06 6.53 6.05
CA SER A 9 -7.19 5.95 5.05
C SER A 9 -5.87 5.64 5.75
N VAL A 10 -5.82 4.45 6.36
CA VAL A 10 -4.58 3.98 6.93
C VAL A 10 -3.75 3.54 5.73
N PHE A 11 -3.03 4.48 5.12
CA PHE A 11 -1.66 4.14 4.77
C PHE A 11 -1.04 3.73 6.10
N LEU A 12 -1.12 2.43 6.41
CA LEU A 12 -0.48 1.82 7.56
C LEU A 12 0.98 2.16 7.37
N LEU A 13 1.49 3.15 8.09
CA LEU A 13 2.92 3.25 8.28
C LEU A 13 3.24 2.14 9.26
N GLY A 14 3.81 1.06 8.74
CA GLY A 14 4.35 0.02 9.59
C GLY A 14 5.56 0.61 10.33
N SER A 15 5.43 0.86 11.62
CA SER A 15 6.55 1.31 12.46
C SER A 15 6.82 0.31 13.58
N SER A 16 8.09 0.09 13.89
CA SER A 16 8.46 -0.63 15.11
C SER A 16 8.09 0.18 16.35
N VAL A 17 7.66 -0.47 17.43
CA VAL A 17 7.38 0.21 18.71
C VAL A 17 8.68 0.37 19.49
N ASP A 18 8.86 1.52 20.15
CA ASP A 18 10.05 1.80 20.97
C ASP A 18 10.27 0.71 22.04
N GLY A 19 11.52 0.26 22.16
CA GLY A 19 11.92 -0.84 23.04
C GLY A 19 11.59 -2.26 22.54
N GLN A 20 10.87 -2.44 21.43
CA GLN A 20 10.59 -3.75 20.84
C GLN A 20 11.58 -4.08 19.71
N CYS A 21 12.18 -5.26 19.78
CA CYS A 21 13.19 -5.76 18.85
C CYS A 21 12.51 -6.65 17.81
N GLY A 22 12.59 -6.27 16.53
CA GLY A 22 11.94 -7.00 15.42
C GLY A 22 10.52 -6.54 15.12
N GLY A 23 9.91 -7.15 14.10
CA GLY A 23 8.54 -6.82 13.68
C GLY A 23 8.12 -7.52 12.39
N PHE A 24 6.81 -7.57 12.14
CA PHE A 24 6.24 -8.07 10.89
C PHE A 24 5.46 -6.95 10.21
N PHE A 25 5.87 -6.60 9.00
CA PHE A 25 5.41 -5.43 8.26
C PHE A 25 4.69 -5.88 7.01
N THR A 26 3.41 -5.56 6.94
CA THR A 26 2.54 -5.79 5.79
C THR A 26 2.08 -4.49 5.15
N ALA A 27 2.59 -3.36 5.61
CA ALA A 27 2.22 -2.05 5.10
C ALA A 27 2.92 -1.74 3.77
N SER A 28 2.32 -0.89 2.93
CA SER A 28 2.89 -0.42 1.66
C SER A 28 4.10 0.49 1.82
N SER A 29 4.31 1.05 3.00
CA SER A 29 5.54 1.73 3.37
C SER A 29 5.69 1.68 4.87
N GLY A 30 6.92 1.86 5.34
CA GLY A 30 7.17 1.83 6.76
C GLY A 30 8.63 2.07 7.09
N SER A 31 8.88 2.11 8.38
CA SER A 31 10.19 2.39 8.94
C SER A 31 10.43 1.49 10.14
N PHE A 32 11.63 0.96 10.28
CA PHE A 32 12.02 0.26 11.49
C PHE A 32 13.48 0.52 11.85
N TRP A 33 13.80 0.35 13.12
CA TRP A 33 15.10 0.73 13.66
C TRP A 33 15.60 -0.30 14.67
N SER A 34 16.90 -0.25 14.94
CA SER A 34 17.52 -1.03 16.01
C SER A 34 16.93 -0.66 17.38
N PRO A 35 16.84 -1.60 18.34
CA PRO A 35 16.32 -1.30 19.67
C PRO A 35 17.08 -0.12 20.30
N ASN A 36 16.36 0.75 21.01
CA ASN A 36 16.87 1.96 21.68
C ASN A 36 17.36 3.08 20.75
N TYR A 37 17.25 2.95 19.42
CA TYR A 37 17.56 4.04 18.48
C TYR A 37 16.71 5.28 18.81
N PRO A 38 17.28 6.51 18.80
CA PRO A 38 18.62 6.88 18.31
C PRO A 38 19.77 6.73 19.32
N SER A 39 19.50 6.22 20.51
CA SER A 39 20.54 5.83 21.47
C SER A 39 21.17 4.50 21.08
N ASN A 40 22.25 4.11 21.76
CA ASN A 40 22.94 2.89 21.40
C ASN A 40 22.09 1.63 21.61
N TYR A 41 22.18 0.69 20.68
CA TYR A 41 21.52 -0.62 20.81
C TYR A 41 22.07 -1.44 21.98
N TYR A 42 21.37 -2.51 22.33
CA TYR A 42 21.77 -3.44 23.40
C TYR A 42 22.76 -4.50 22.91
N ASN A 43 23.65 -4.94 23.80
CA ASN A 43 24.45 -6.16 23.59
C ASN A 43 23.55 -7.41 23.54
N ASN A 44 24.01 -8.45 22.84
CA ASN A 44 23.35 -9.76 22.71
C ASN A 44 21.90 -9.66 22.17
N ALA A 45 21.61 -8.65 21.35
CA ALA A 45 20.34 -8.50 20.69
C ALA A 45 20.23 -9.47 19.51
N TYR A 46 19.01 -9.97 19.28
CA TYR A 46 18.69 -10.77 18.11
C TYR A 46 17.28 -10.38 17.63
N CYS A 47 17.22 -9.50 16.64
CA CYS A 47 15.98 -8.94 16.11
C CYS A 47 15.73 -9.45 14.70
N THR A 48 14.50 -9.86 14.42
CA THR A 48 14.06 -10.20 13.07
C THR A 48 12.97 -9.24 12.64
N TYR A 49 13.22 -8.49 11.57
CA TYR A 49 12.23 -7.66 10.90
C TYR A 49 11.87 -8.32 9.57
N THR A 50 10.58 -8.50 9.31
CA THR A 50 10.11 -9.14 8.07
C THR A 50 9.14 -8.21 7.37
N ILE A 51 9.41 -7.91 6.11
CA ILE A 51 8.46 -7.23 5.23
C ILE A 51 7.84 -8.28 4.31
N SER A 52 6.52 -8.36 4.30
CA SER A 52 5.75 -9.29 3.48
C SER A 52 4.63 -8.56 2.76
N LEU A 53 4.82 -8.32 1.46
CA LEU A 53 3.87 -7.66 0.57
C LEU A 53 3.13 -8.69 -0.28
N PRO A 54 1.94 -8.33 -0.81
CA PRO A 54 1.20 -9.19 -1.75
C PRO A 54 2.02 -9.53 -3.00
N SER A 55 1.56 -10.53 -3.75
CA SER A 55 2.14 -10.86 -5.05
C SER A 55 2.06 -9.67 -6.02
N GLY A 56 2.95 -9.60 -7.00
CA GLY A 56 3.01 -8.49 -7.97
C GLY A 56 3.65 -7.20 -7.45
N TYR A 57 3.71 -7.01 -6.14
CA TYR A 57 4.46 -5.92 -5.52
C TYR A 57 5.96 -6.22 -5.45
N TYR A 58 6.74 -5.16 -5.47
CA TYR A 58 8.15 -5.14 -5.16
C TYR A 58 8.39 -4.02 -4.16
N MET A 59 9.58 -3.94 -3.60
CA MET A 59 9.92 -2.89 -2.65
C MET A 59 11.27 -2.27 -2.95
N TYR A 60 11.38 -0.99 -2.63
CA TYR A 60 12.64 -0.33 -2.38
C TYR A 60 12.84 -0.19 -0.88
N TYR A 61 14.09 -0.26 -0.43
CA TYR A 61 14.48 0.10 0.93
C TYR A 61 15.79 0.87 0.95
N GLU A 62 15.98 1.68 1.99
CA GLU A 62 17.19 2.45 2.22
C GLU A 62 17.51 2.54 3.72
N TYR A 63 18.80 2.63 4.06
CA TYR A 63 19.23 2.98 5.41
C TYR A 63 19.31 4.49 5.53
N VAL A 64 18.42 5.08 6.33
CA VAL A 64 18.39 6.51 6.65
C VAL A 64 19.52 6.89 7.61
N SER A 65 19.85 5.97 8.53
CA SER A 65 21.00 6.06 9.42
C SER A 65 21.57 4.67 9.64
N PHE A 66 22.89 4.55 9.71
CA PHE A 66 23.55 3.27 9.94
C PHE A 66 24.90 3.43 10.65
N ASP A 67 24.99 2.89 11.86
CA ASP A 67 26.13 2.97 12.76
C ASP A 67 26.15 1.71 13.65
N LEU A 68 26.81 0.66 13.19
CA LEU A 68 27.08 -0.59 13.90
C LEU A 68 28.57 -0.70 14.22
N GLU A 69 28.94 -1.65 15.10
CA GLU A 69 30.36 -1.96 15.32
C GLU A 69 31.07 -2.26 13.99
N GLN A 70 32.26 -1.68 13.83
CA GLN A 70 33.06 -1.85 12.62
C GLN A 70 33.89 -3.12 12.74
N ASP A 71 33.72 -4.03 11.78
CA ASP A 71 34.55 -5.22 11.62
C ASP A 71 34.79 -5.48 10.13
N GLU A 72 35.89 -6.17 9.79
CA GLU A 72 36.24 -6.50 8.41
C GLU A 72 35.27 -7.52 7.80
N TYR A 73 34.73 -8.42 8.62
CA TYR A 73 33.88 -9.53 8.19
C TYR A 73 32.49 -9.50 8.83
N CYS A 74 32.16 -8.42 9.55
CA CYS A 74 30.91 -8.24 10.29
C CYS A 74 30.59 -9.41 11.23
N GLN A 75 31.59 -9.92 11.94
CA GLN A 75 31.47 -11.07 12.84
C GLN A 75 30.91 -10.73 14.23
N PHE A 76 30.95 -9.45 14.61
CA PHE A 76 30.38 -8.96 15.87
C PHE A 76 28.94 -8.49 15.62
N ASP A 77 28.73 -7.18 15.52
CA ASP A 77 27.42 -6.61 15.28
C ASP A 77 27.13 -6.51 13.77
N SER A 78 25.98 -7.03 13.35
CA SER A 78 25.62 -6.99 11.94
C SER A 78 24.12 -7.01 11.70
N ILE A 79 23.72 -6.52 10.53
CA ILE A 79 22.41 -6.79 9.96
C ILE A 79 22.58 -7.63 8.70
N THR A 80 21.84 -8.73 8.62
CA THR A 80 21.76 -9.57 7.42
C THR A 80 20.40 -9.42 6.76
N VAL A 81 20.38 -8.96 5.51
CA VAL A 81 19.19 -8.95 4.65
C VAL A 81 19.13 -10.27 3.90
N ARG A 82 17.95 -10.89 3.83
CA ARG A 82 17.70 -12.14 3.11
C ARG A 82 16.44 -12.03 2.26
N CYS A 83 16.53 -12.51 1.02
CA CYS A 83 15.41 -12.69 0.11
C CYS A 83 15.20 -14.19 -0.16
N PRO A 84 14.28 -14.86 0.58
CA PRO A 84 14.02 -16.28 0.41
C PRO A 84 13.60 -16.68 -1.01
N ALA A 85 12.91 -15.79 -1.74
CA ALA A 85 12.43 -16.05 -3.10
C ALA A 85 13.57 -16.23 -4.12
N THR A 86 14.71 -15.57 -3.90
CA THR A 86 15.87 -15.62 -4.81
C THR A 86 17.07 -16.35 -4.20
N GLY A 87 17.04 -16.62 -2.90
CA GLY A 87 18.20 -17.11 -2.15
C GLY A 87 19.28 -16.05 -1.90
N TRP A 88 19.06 -14.80 -2.33
CA TRP A 88 20.00 -13.70 -2.13
C TRP A 88 20.10 -13.32 -0.65
N SER A 89 21.31 -13.00 -0.20
CA SER A 89 21.55 -12.48 1.15
C SER A 89 22.80 -11.61 1.21
N GLU A 90 22.80 -10.61 2.08
CA GLU A 90 23.92 -9.69 2.31
C GLU A 90 24.01 -9.31 3.78
N THR A 91 25.22 -9.30 4.34
CA THR A 91 25.50 -8.91 5.73
C THR A 91 26.28 -7.61 5.75
N ARG A 92 25.90 -6.68 6.63
CA ARG A 92 26.51 -5.35 6.76
C ARG A 92 26.75 -4.97 8.23
N CYS A 93 27.79 -4.19 8.45
CA CYS A 93 28.22 -3.62 9.73
C CYS A 93 29.04 -2.34 9.48
N GLY A 94 29.51 -1.68 10.54
CA GLY A 94 30.23 -0.42 10.44
C GLY A 94 29.33 0.80 10.30
N TYR A 95 29.86 1.86 9.71
CA TYR A 95 29.23 3.18 9.67
C TYR A 95 29.10 3.71 8.25
N PHE A 96 27.94 4.33 7.95
CA PHE A 96 27.70 5.05 6.71
C PHE A 96 27.18 6.47 7.01
N ASP A 97 27.91 7.51 6.57
CA ASP A 97 27.57 8.94 6.79
C ASP A 97 26.43 9.48 5.92
N SER A 98 25.96 8.73 4.92
CA SER A 98 24.96 9.18 3.94
C SER A 98 23.78 8.23 3.81
N LEU A 99 22.66 8.72 3.26
CA LEU A 99 21.61 7.88 2.69
C LEU A 99 22.28 6.81 1.80
N GLY A 100 22.09 5.54 2.15
CA GLY A 100 22.61 4.43 1.35
C GLY A 100 21.96 4.40 -0.05
N PRO A 101 22.48 3.60 -0.99
CA PRO A 101 21.81 3.44 -2.27
C PRO A 101 20.42 2.79 -2.06
N PHE A 102 19.49 3.09 -2.96
CA PHE A 102 18.20 2.39 -3.01
C PHE A 102 18.42 0.93 -3.39
N TYR A 103 17.87 0.02 -2.59
CA TYR A 103 17.92 -1.40 -2.86
C TYR A 103 16.56 -1.88 -3.33
N GLU A 104 16.52 -2.46 -4.54
CA GLU A 104 15.32 -3.10 -5.07
C GLU A 104 15.23 -4.55 -4.60
N ALA A 105 14.04 -4.97 -4.20
CA ALA A 105 13.79 -6.34 -3.77
C ALA A 105 12.38 -6.82 -4.13
N HIS A 106 12.22 -8.15 -4.15
CA HIS A 106 10.93 -8.82 -4.27
C HIS A 106 9.98 -8.47 -3.10
N ASN A 107 8.73 -8.92 -3.18
CA ASN A 107 7.68 -8.71 -2.19
C ASN A 107 7.94 -9.29 -0.78
N TYR A 108 9.06 -9.97 -0.54
CA TYR A 108 9.37 -10.54 0.78
C TYR A 108 10.86 -10.39 1.14
N LEU A 109 11.14 -9.73 2.26
CA LEU A 109 12.48 -9.59 2.83
C LEU A 109 12.49 -9.89 4.33
N SER A 110 13.59 -10.49 4.79
CA SER A 110 13.88 -10.67 6.22
C SER A 110 15.21 -10.04 6.58
N PHE A 111 15.20 -9.18 7.58
CA PHE A 111 16.36 -8.51 8.15
C PHE A 111 16.63 -9.11 9.53
N VAL A 112 17.82 -9.65 9.73
CA VAL A 112 18.25 -10.18 11.03
C VAL A 112 19.36 -9.31 11.56
N PHE A 113 19.07 -8.56 12.62
CA PHE A 113 20.03 -7.76 13.35
C PHE A 113 20.52 -8.55 14.57
N GLN A 114 21.83 -8.75 14.65
CA GLN A 114 22.46 -9.50 15.73
C GLN A 114 23.63 -8.71 16.30
N THR A 115 23.76 -8.71 17.62
CA THR A 115 24.87 -8.06 18.33
C THR A 115 25.60 -9.01 19.28
N ASP A 116 26.84 -8.69 19.59
CA ASP A 116 27.71 -9.48 20.47
C ASP A 116 27.65 -8.99 21.94
N GLY A 117 28.58 -9.45 22.78
CA GLY A 117 28.61 -9.11 24.20
C GLY A 117 29.11 -7.70 24.55
N SER A 118 29.57 -6.90 23.58
CA SER A 118 30.28 -5.65 23.79
C SER A 118 30.09 -4.62 22.65
N VAL A 119 30.72 -3.44 22.80
CA VAL A 119 30.81 -2.36 21.80
C VAL A 119 29.49 -2.04 21.08
N THR A 120 28.69 -1.17 21.67
CA THR A 120 27.46 -0.70 21.02
C THR A 120 27.65 0.63 20.31
N ARG A 121 26.85 0.84 19.27
CA ARG A 121 26.74 2.06 18.47
C ARG A 121 25.29 2.51 18.36
N ARG A 122 25.02 3.61 17.67
CA ARG A 122 23.66 4.19 17.57
C ARG A 122 22.66 3.29 16.86
N GLY A 123 23.14 2.35 16.05
CA GLY A 123 22.30 1.40 15.34
C GLY A 123 21.85 1.90 13.98
N PHE A 124 20.63 1.53 13.58
CA PHE A 124 20.12 1.86 12.26
C PHE A 124 18.68 2.35 12.28
N LEU A 125 18.33 3.12 11.26
CA LEU A 125 16.96 3.44 10.85
C LEU A 125 16.84 3.09 9.37
N LEU A 126 15.83 2.30 9.02
CA LEU A 126 15.58 1.83 7.66
C LEU A 126 14.16 2.20 7.26
N ASP A 127 14.02 2.74 6.06
CA ASP A 127 12.74 3.06 5.42
C ASP A 127 12.53 2.15 4.21
N TYR A 128 11.28 1.75 3.99
CA TYR A 128 10.88 0.96 2.82
C TYR A 128 9.57 1.46 2.22
N TRP A 129 9.39 1.22 0.93
CA TRP A 129 8.13 1.47 0.22
C TRP A 129 7.93 0.47 -0.91
N ALA A 130 6.68 0.07 -1.06
CA ALA A 130 6.22 -0.81 -2.10
C ALA A 130 6.03 -0.04 -3.41
N TYR A 131 6.17 -0.77 -4.51
CA TYR A 131 5.70 -0.35 -5.82
C TYR A 131 5.07 -1.56 -6.52
N TYR A 132 4.04 -1.30 -7.32
CA TYR A 132 3.37 -2.34 -8.08
C TYR A 132 4.01 -2.41 -9.46
N ALA A 133 4.75 -3.48 -9.75
CA ALA A 133 5.58 -3.56 -10.94
C ALA A 133 4.81 -3.99 -12.19
N LYS A 134 3.72 -4.74 -12.02
CA LYS A 134 2.88 -5.26 -13.10
C LYS A 134 1.53 -5.70 -12.58
N CYS A 135 0.52 -5.69 -13.45
CA CYS A 135 -0.79 -6.26 -13.11
C CYS A 135 -0.70 -7.78 -12.89
N GLU A 136 -1.36 -8.26 -11.84
CA GLU A 136 -1.54 -9.69 -11.58
C GLU A 136 -2.51 -10.34 -12.56
N GLU A 137 -2.53 -11.67 -12.59
CA GLU A 137 -3.54 -12.41 -13.35
C GLU A 137 -4.96 -12.00 -12.89
N GLY A 138 -5.85 -11.74 -13.85
CA GLY A 138 -7.20 -11.24 -13.58
C GLY A 138 -7.31 -9.71 -13.50
N TRP A 139 -6.20 -8.98 -13.54
CA TRP A 139 -6.18 -7.52 -13.63
C TRP A 139 -5.82 -7.08 -15.05
N LEU A 140 -6.54 -6.09 -15.59
CA LEU A 140 -6.27 -5.50 -16.90
C LEU A 140 -5.44 -4.23 -16.75
N GLU A 141 -4.36 -4.13 -17.52
CA GLU A 141 -3.52 -2.92 -17.56
C GLU A 141 -4.11 -1.91 -18.55
N HIS A 142 -4.23 -0.65 -18.11
CA HIS A 142 -4.56 0.49 -18.95
C HIS A 142 -3.94 1.77 -18.39
N ASP A 143 -3.16 2.47 -19.23
CA ASP A 143 -2.51 3.75 -18.92
C ASP A 143 -1.78 3.80 -17.56
N GLY A 144 -0.92 2.81 -17.30
CA GLY A 144 -0.13 2.77 -16.07
C GLY A 144 -0.94 2.43 -14.80
N ALA A 145 -2.17 1.93 -14.95
CA ALA A 145 -2.98 1.41 -13.86
C ALA A 145 -3.50 0.00 -14.17
N CYS A 146 -3.81 -0.74 -13.12
CA CYS A 146 -4.39 -2.07 -13.16
C CYS A 146 -5.83 -2.02 -12.65
N TYR A 147 -6.73 -2.66 -13.40
CA TYR A 147 -8.16 -2.69 -13.13
C TYR A 147 -8.65 -4.11 -12.89
N LEU A 148 -9.41 -4.31 -11.83
CA LEU A 148 -10.13 -5.55 -11.54
C LEU A 148 -11.62 -5.30 -11.73
N PHE A 149 -12.24 -6.08 -12.62
CA PHE A 149 -13.67 -6.02 -12.91
C PHE A 149 -14.37 -7.16 -12.16
N ALA A 150 -14.86 -6.87 -10.96
CA ALA A 150 -15.47 -7.86 -10.08
C ALA A 150 -16.96 -8.00 -10.38
N ASN A 151 -17.40 -9.24 -10.64
CA ASN A 151 -18.79 -9.53 -11.02
C ASN A 151 -19.71 -9.78 -9.81
N GLU A 152 -19.16 -10.10 -8.63
CA GLU A 152 -19.93 -10.42 -7.43
C GLU A 152 -20.61 -9.15 -6.87
N PRO A 153 -21.96 -9.07 -6.80
CA PRO A 153 -22.63 -7.85 -6.36
C PRO A 153 -22.43 -7.54 -4.87
N LYS A 154 -21.94 -6.33 -4.59
CA LYS A 154 -21.67 -5.81 -3.24
C LYS A 154 -22.26 -4.41 -3.05
N THR A 155 -22.43 -3.96 -1.81
CA THR A 155 -22.67 -2.54 -1.54
C THR A 155 -21.42 -1.72 -1.87
N GLY A 156 -21.55 -0.39 -2.00
CA GLY A 156 -20.40 0.47 -2.29
C GLY A 156 -19.29 0.35 -1.24
N SER A 157 -19.67 0.32 0.04
CA SER A 157 -18.74 0.16 1.16
C SER A 157 -18.07 -1.21 1.19
N GLU A 158 -18.83 -2.29 0.96
CA GLU A 158 -18.27 -3.65 0.86
C GLU A 158 -17.32 -3.79 -0.33
N ALA A 159 -17.63 -3.17 -1.46
CA ALA A 159 -16.80 -3.17 -2.65
C ALA A 159 -15.49 -2.41 -2.42
N GLN A 160 -15.54 -1.25 -1.76
CA GLN A 160 -14.34 -0.50 -1.37
C GLN A 160 -13.44 -1.32 -0.46
N LEU A 161 -13.99 -1.97 0.57
CA LEU A 161 -13.22 -2.83 1.47
C LEU A 161 -12.52 -3.97 0.71
N GLU A 162 -13.19 -4.59 -0.25
CA GLU A 162 -12.56 -5.63 -1.08
C GLU A 162 -11.44 -5.07 -1.96
N CYS A 163 -11.62 -3.88 -2.54
CA CYS A 163 -10.56 -3.23 -3.29
C CYS A 163 -9.35 -2.93 -2.39
N GLU A 164 -9.58 -2.46 -1.16
CA GLU A 164 -8.54 -2.18 -0.17
C GLU A 164 -7.79 -3.46 0.25
N GLU A 165 -8.50 -4.58 0.44
CA GLU A 165 -7.88 -5.89 0.67
C GLU A 165 -6.94 -6.31 -0.47
N ASN A 166 -7.24 -5.87 -1.70
CA ASN A 166 -6.40 -6.06 -2.88
C ASN A 166 -5.38 -4.93 -3.14
N TRP A 167 -5.21 -4.03 -2.17
CA TRP A 167 -4.31 -2.88 -2.23
C TRP A 167 -4.64 -1.94 -3.39
N ALA A 168 -5.94 -1.76 -3.62
CA ALA A 168 -6.54 -0.91 -4.63
C ALA A 168 -7.62 -0.06 -3.97
N ASN A 169 -8.25 0.80 -4.76
CA ASN A 169 -9.47 1.51 -4.38
C ASN A 169 -10.54 1.26 -5.44
N LEU A 170 -11.79 1.55 -5.14
CA LEU A 170 -12.79 1.70 -6.20
C LEU A 170 -12.31 2.72 -7.24
N ALA A 171 -12.53 2.41 -8.51
CA ALA A 171 -11.85 3.08 -9.61
C ALA A 171 -12.14 4.58 -9.66
N SER A 172 -11.07 5.38 -9.65
CA SER A 172 -11.13 6.79 -10.01
C SER A 172 -11.07 6.94 -11.52
N VAL A 173 -11.96 7.74 -12.10
CA VAL A 173 -12.01 7.98 -13.56
C VAL A 173 -11.44 9.36 -13.87
N ARG A 174 -10.38 9.43 -14.68
CA ARG A 174 -9.61 10.66 -14.91
C ARG A 174 -9.64 11.16 -16.36
N SER A 175 -10.16 10.36 -17.29
CA SER A 175 -10.30 10.74 -18.70
C SER A 175 -11.53 10.09 -19.35
N GLU A 176 -11.97 10.63 -20.47
CA GLU A 176 -13.01 10.01 -21.30
C GLU A 176 -12.57 8.65 -21.86
N GLU A 177 -11.28 8.51 -22.18
CA GLU A 177 -10.68 7.25 -22.64
C GLU A 177 -10.74 6.17 -21.56
N GLU A 178 -10.39 6.53 -20.32
CA GLU A 178 -10.50 5.63 -19.18
C GLU A 178 -11.96 5.25 -18.90
N ASN A 179 -12.88 6.23 -18.99
CA ASN A 179 -14.30 5.96 -18.83
C ASN A 179 -14.83 4.96 -19.87
N ALA A 180 -14.40 5.10 -21.12
CA ALA A 180 -14.73 4.16 -22.20
C ALA A 180 -14.13 2.77 -21.93
N PHE A 181 -12.85 2.70 -21.52
CA PHE A 181 -12.19 1.45 -21.15
C PHE A 181 -12.93 0.70 -20.03
N ILE A 182 -13.35 1.41 -18.98
CA ILE A 182 -14.15 0.84 -17.89
C ILE A 182 -15.49 0.33 -18.42
N GLY A 183 -16.19 1.12 -19.24
CA GLY A 183 -17.49 0.74 -19.81
C GLY A 183 -17.43 -0.48 -20.74
N GLU A 184 -16.34 -0.66 -21.49
CA GLU A 184 -16.14 -1.81 -22.39
C GLU A 184 -15.87 -3.12 -21.64
N ASN A 185 -15.26 -3.04 -20.45
CA ASN A 185 -14.82 -4.21 -19.68
C ASN A 185 -15.70 -4.50 -18.45
N ALA A 186 -16.58 -3.59 -18.07
CA ALA A 186 -17.52 -3.78 -16.97
C ALA A 186 -18.42 -5.00 -17.21
N PRO A 187 -18.64 -5.85 -16.20
CA PRO A 187 -19.43 -7.08 -16.36
C PRO A 187 -20.92 -6.80 -16.57
N SER A 188 -21.41 -5.65 -16.09
CA SER A 188 -22.78 -5.18 -16.25
C SER A 188 -22.83 -3.65 -16.24
N SER A 189 -24.05 -3.11 -16.37
CA SER A 189 -24.34 -1.69 -16.13
C SER A 189 -25.60 -1.63 -15.26
N PRO A 190 -25.58 -0.90 -14.13
CA PRO A 190 -24.50 -0.07 -13.61
C PRO A 190 -23.42 -0.83 -12.82
N VAL A 191 -22.27 -0.19 -12.60
CA VAL A 191 -21.18 -0.66 -11.71
C VAL A 191 -20.75 0.40 -10.71
N TRP A 192 -20.24 -0.03 -9.55
CA TRP A 192 -19.61 0.86 -8.59
C TRP A 192 -18.28 1.42 -9.09
N ILE A 193 -18.11 2.72 -8.91
CA ILE A 193 -16.85 3.46 -9.11
C ILE A 193 -16.53 4.26 -7.84
N GLY A 194 -15.30 4.75 -7.74
CA GLY A 194 -14.77 5.32 -6.50
C GLY A 194 -15.23 6.74 -6.19
N LEU A 195 -16.15 7.35 -6.93
CA LEU A 195 -16.52 8.76 -6.66
C LEU A 195 -17.38 8.81 -5.40
N GLN A 196 -16.89 9.48 -4.37
CA GLN A 196 -17.56 9.64 -3.08
C GLN A 196 -18.10 11.05 -2.91
N LYS A 197 -19.18 11.18 -2.13
CA LYS A 197 -19.73 12.46 -1.70
C LYS A 197 -19.57 12.63 -0.19
N LEU A 198 -18.53 13.37 0.20
CA LEU A 198 -18.17 13.65 1.61
C LEU A 198 -18.37 15.14 1.91
N ASP A 199 -19.18 15.48 2.92
CA ASP A 199 -19.44 16.86 3.35
C ASP A 199 -19.76 17.83 2.19
N GLN A 200 -20.64 17.40 1.28
CA GLN A 200 -21.03 18.14 0.06
C GLN A 200 -19.91 18.36 -0.96
N LYS A 201 -18.76 17.69 -0.82
CA LYS A 201 -17.66 17.70 -1.79
C LYS A 201 -17.48 16.32 -2.41
N LEU A 202 -17.14 16.32 -3.69
CA LEU A 202 -16.80 15.11 -4.41
C LEU A 202 -15.31 14.81 -4.27
N ARG A 203 -14.97 13.55 -4.02
CA ARG A 203 -13.60 13.03 -3.96
C ARG A 203 -13.58 11.60 -4.46
N TRP A 204 -12.49 11.19 -5.06
CA TRP A 204 -12.30 9.78 -5.39
C TRP A 204 -11.87 8.98 -4.16
N ALA A 205 -12.18 7.68 -4.15
CA ALA A 205 -11.82 6.75 -3.09
C ALA A 205 -10.29 6.58 -2.95
N ASP A 206 -9.53 6.89 -4.01
CA ASP A 206 -8.06 6.98 -3.99
C ASP A 206 -7.54 8.34 -3.47
N GLU A 207 -8.42 9.14 -2.84
CA GLU A 207 -8.21 10.50 -2.33
C GLU A 207 -7.92 11.58 -3.37
N SER A 208 -7.83 11.23 -4.66
CA SER A 208 -7.58 12.21 -5.70
C SER A 208 -8.75 13.18 -5.86
N ARG A 209 -8.43 14.41 -6.28
CA ARG A 209 -9.45 15.43 -6.49
C ARG A 209 -10.35 15.06 -7.65
N TYR A 210 -11.63 15.34 -7.47
CA TYR A 210 -12.58 15.37 -8.54
C TYR A 210 -12.47 16.72 -9.29
N GLU A 211 -12.17 16.67 -10.58
CA GLU A 211 -12.18 17.84 -11.46
C GLU A 211 -13.51 17.88 -12.23
N GLU A 212 -14.38 18.82 -11.86
CA GLU A 212 -15.74 18.95 -12.41
C GLU A 212 -15.75 19.31 -13.92
N ALA A 213 -14.65 19.85 -14.45
CA ALA A 213 -14.55 20.34 -15.82
C ALA A 213 -14.43 19.24 -16.89
N THR A 214 -14.24 17.98 -16.51
CA THR A 214 -13.97 16.86 -17.43
C THR A 214 -15.14 15.89 -17.62
N PHE A 215 -16.22 15.97 -16.83
CA PHE A 215 -17.30 14.99 -16.87
C PHE A 215 -18.68 15.64 -17.01
N HIS A 216 -19.38 15.31 -18.09
CA HIS A 216 -20.79 15.67 -18.29
C HIS A 216 -21.72 14.56 -17.73
N GLU A 217 -22.31 14.84 -16.56
CA GLU A 217 -23.63 14.38 -16.06
C GLU A 217 -23.87 12.93 -15.54
N ASN A 218 -24.85 12.85 -14.60
CA ASN A 218 -25.62 11.69 -14.08
C ASN A 218 -24.91 10.63 -13.21
N PHE A 219 -24.07 11.04 -12.26
CA PHE A 219 -23.69 10.15 -11.16
C PHE A 219 -24.85 9.97 -10.16
N HIS A 220 -25.22 8.72 -9.93
CA HIS A 220 -26.14 8.35 -8.86
C HIS A 220 -25.33 7.92 -7.64
N PHE A 221 -25.70 8.42 -6.47
CA PHE A 221 -25.00 8.14 -5.22
C PHE A 221 -25.88 7.31 -4.30
N GLU A 222 -25.34 6.22 -3.79
CA GLU A 222 -25.94 5.37 -2.76
C GLU A 222 -24.80 4.81 -1.89
N ASP A 223 -25.04 4.61 -0.59
CA ASP A 223 -23.99 4.14 0.34
C ASP A 223 -22.70 5.01 0.34
N GLY A 224 -22.82 6.29 -0.02
CA GLY A 224 -21.68 7.23 -0.08
C GLY A 224 -20.81 7.14 -1.34
N PHE A 225 -21.06 6.17 -2.23
CA PHE A 225 -20.31 5.96 -3.48
C PHE A 225 -21.20 6.22 -4.71
N ALA A 226 -20.56 6.55 -5.82
CA ALA A 226 -21.22 6.68 -7.10
C ALA A 226 -21.21 5.36 -7.86
N TYR A 227 -22.28 5.11 -8.60
CA TYR A 227 -22.28 4.11 -9.66
C TYR A 227 -22.50 4.78 -11.01
N ALA A 228 -21.94 4.18 -12.06
CA ALA A 228 -22.02 4.67 -13.43
C ALA A 228 -22.61 3.61 -14.37
N GLY A 229 -23.47 4.04 -15.29
CA GLY A 229 -24.12 3.18 -16.28
C GLY A 229 -25.56 3.59 -16.59
N ALA A 230 -26.15 3.00 -17.64
CA ALA A 230 -27.56 3.20 -17.97
C ALA A 230 -28.47 2.66 -16.87
N GLU A 231 -29.38 3.50 -16.38
CA GLU A 231 -30.40 3.18 -15.39
C GLU A 231 -31.21 1.94 -15.85
N GLN A 232 -31.07 0.81 -15.18
CA GLN A 232 -32.16 -0.15 -15.05
C GLN A 232 -32.62 -0.06 -13.60
N ARG A 233 -33.79 0.57 -13.39
CA ARG A 233 -34.49 0.47 -12.10
C ARG A 233 -34.60 -1.01 -11.75
N VAL A 234 -33.92 -1.41 -10.68
CA VAL A 234 -34.29 -2.63 -9.98
C VAL A 234 -35.56 -2.27 -9.22
N ASP A 235 -36.70 -2.37 -9.91
CA ASP A 235 -38.01 -2.29 -9.26
C ASP A 235 -38.11 -3.51 -8.33
N GLY A 236 -38.00 -3.29 -7.02
CA GLY A 236 -38.20 -4.40 -6.07
C GLY A 236 -37.80 -4.11 -4.63
N ASP A 237 -38.78 -3.59 -3.89
CA ASP A 237 -38.97 -3.73 -2.44
C ASP A 237 -38.23 -2.77 -1.49
N ASP A 238 -39.00 -2.30 -0.53
CA ASP A 238 -38.82 -1.11 0.32
C ASP A 238 -37.76 -1.30 1.44
N SER A 239 -36.71 -2.13 1.24
CA SER A 239 -35.72 -2.39 2.30
C SER A 239 -34.30 -2.85 1.94
N ASP A 240 -33.92 -3.10 0.69
CA ASP A 240 -32.65 -3.80 0.42
C ASP A 240 -31.60 -2.90 -0.26
N GLU A 241 -30.46 -2.72 0.41
CA GLU A 241 -29.31 -1.92 -0.05
C GLU A 241 -28.92 -2.26 -1.50
N ILE A 242 -28.58 -1.25 -2.32
CA ILE A 242 -28.14 -1.47 -3.70
C ILE A 242 -26.86 -2.29 -3.71
N ARG A 243 -26.88 -3.42 -4.43
CA ARG A 243 -25.70 -4.27 -4.63
C ARG A 243 -25.39 -4.40 -6.11
N LEU A 244 -24.18 -4.03 -6.51
CA LEU A 244 -23.74 -4.01 -7.90
C LEU A 244 -22.33 -4.62 -8.04
N PRO A 245 -21.98 -5.09 -9.25
CA PRO A 245 -20.58 -5.33 -9.61
C PRO A 245 -19.75 -4.05 -9.48
N TYR A 246 -18.44 -4.18 -9.39
CA TYR A 246 -17.56 -3.06 -9.05
C TYR A 246 -16.21 -3.15 -9.76
N VAL A 247 -15.54 -2.00 -9.84
CA VAL A 247 -14.23 -1.88 -10.50
C VAL A 247 -13.20 -1.38 -9.49
N CYS A 248 -12.16 -2.18 -9.22
CA CYS A 248 -11.02 -1.74 -8.43
C CYS A 248 -9.91 -1.23 -9.34
N LYS A 249 -9.14 -0.25 -8.87
CA LYS A 249 -8.00 0.35 -9.57
C LYS A 249 -6.82 0.54 -8.63
N LYS A 250 -5.63 0.21 -9.11
CA LYS A 250 -4.33 0.56 -8.48
C LYS A 250 -3.31 0.94 -9.55
N TYR A 251 -2.42 1.88 -9.22
CA TYR A 251 -1.41 2.38 -10.16
C TYR A 251 -0.16 1.51 -10.16
N LEU A 252 0.46 1.36 -11.34
CA LEU A 252 1.82 0.87 -11.46
C LEU A 252 2.81 1.91 -10.94
N GLY A 253 3.94 1.47 -10.41
CA GLY A 253 4.96 2.35 -9.85
C GLY A 253 4.84 2.52 -8.32
N SER A 254 5.60 3.47 -7.77
CA SER A 254 5.70 3.62 -6.32
C SER A 254 4.40 4.15 -5.72
N VAL A 255 4.06 3.65 -4.54
CA VAL A 255 2.99 4.23 -3.71
C VAL A 255 3.27 5.71 -3.38
N ARG A 256 4.54 6.14 -3.34
CA ARG A 256 4.92 7.56 -3.19
C ARG A 256 4.63 8.40 -4.44
N ASP A 257 4.58 7.77 -5.62
CA ASP A 257 4.35 8.44 -6.90
C ASP A 257 2.86 8.49 -7.27
N ILE A 258 1.98 7.90 -6.45
CA ILE A 258 0.53 8.05 -6.63
C ILE A 258 0.20 9.54 -6.46
N PRO A 259 -0.31 10.22 -7.49
CA PRO A 259 -0.57 11.65 -7.42
C PRO A 259 -1.59 11.95 -6.32
N SER A 260 -1.14 12.63 -5.27
CA SER A 260 -2.03 13.35 -4.33
C SER A 260 -2.34 14.73 -4.92
N ASN A 261 -3.00 14.76 -6.08
CA ASN A 261 -3.46 16.01 -6.66
C ASN A 261 -4.92 16.26 -6.32
#